data_AF-A0A2N7TTX8-F1
#
_entry.id   AF-A0A2N7TTX8-F1
#
_cell.length_a   1.000
_cell.length_b   1.000
_cell.length_c   1.000
_cell.angle_alpha   90.00
_cell.angle_beta   90.00
_cell.angle_gamma   90.00
#
_symmetry.space_group_name_H-M   'P 1'
#
loop_
_entity.id
_entity.type
_entity.pdbx_description
1 polymer ?
#
loop_
_entity_poly.entity_id
_entity_poly.type
_entity_poly.pdbx_seq_one_letter_code
_entity_poly.pdbx_strand_id
1 'polypeptide(L)'
;MKALTLKALALFGALMLTVILVGVVADIRGFDETRGGYEPPYTGFTGESIDWHRLDRGPNGFVKRGHVIDVLVNCETGMISLSVFGLERQWRQVSPRALAVHQPREACQQAGYVTRF
;
A
#
# COMPACT_ATOMS: atom_id res chain seq x y z
N MET A 1 8.28 -44.38 -1.64
CA MET A 1 7.60 -43.42 -2.53
C MET A 1 6.75 -42.41 -1.78
N LYS A 2 5.75 -42.80 -0.96
CA LYS A 2 4.87 -41.87 -0.22
C LYS A 2 5.61 -40.81 0.63
N ALA A 3 6.64 -41.21 1.38
CA ALA A 3 7.39 -40.29 2.24
C ALA A 3 8.21 -39.24 1.44
N LEU A 4 8.71 -39.60 0.25
CA LEU A 4 9.45 -38.67 -0.60
C LEU A 4 8.50 -37.63 -1.21
N THR A 5 7.33 -38.07 -1.69
CA THR A 5 6.28 -37.17 -2.21
C THR A 5 5.77 -36.21 -1.14
N LEU A 6 5.53 -36.70 0.09
CA LEU A 6 5.14 -35.87 1.23
C LEU A 6 6.20 -34.82 1.57
N LYS A 7 7.48 -35.20 1.62
CA LYS A 7 8.59 -34.26 1.87
C LYS A 7 8.73 -33.22 0.77
N ALA A 8 8.56 -33.61 -0.50
CA ALA A 8 8.60 -32.69 -1.63
C ALA A 8 7.46 -31.66 -1.58
N LEU A 9 6.22 -32.11 -1.33
CA LEU A 9 5.06 -31.23 -1.16
C LEU A 9 5.23 -30.29 0.05
N ALA A 10 5.74 -30.80 1.16
CA ALA A 10 6.01 -29.99 2.36
C ALA A 10 7.09 -28.93 2.09
N LEU A 11 8.18 -29.29 1.41
CA LEU A 11 9.23 -28.35 1.02
C LEU A 11 8.70 -27.27 0.07
N PHE A 12 7.90 -27.65 -0.92
CA PHE A 12 7.25 -26.71 -1.83
C PHE A 12 6.31 -25.75 -1.08
N GLY A 13 5.48 -26.27 -0.17
CA GLY A 13 4.62 -25.46 0.68
C GLY A 13 5.41 -24.49 1.56
N ALA A 14 6.49 -24.95 2.17
CA ALA A 14 7.38 -24.10 2.96
C ALA A 14 7.99 -22.98 2.13
N LEU A 15 8.47 -23.28 0.92
CA LEU A 15 9.04 -22.28 0.01
C LEU A 15 7.99 -21.23 -0.39
N MET A 16 6.78 -21.65 -0.75
CA MET A 16 5.70 -20.74 -1.11
C MET A 16 5.31 -19.81 0.06
N LEU A 17 5.25 -20.35 1.28
CA LEU A 17 5.02 -19.53 2.48
C LEU A 17 6.15 -18.52 2.70
N THR A 18 7.41 -18.92 2.49
CA THR A 18 8.55 -17.99 2.57
C THR A 18 8.43 -16.86 1.55
N VAL A 19 8.07 -17.16 0.30
CA VAL A 19 7.90 -16.13 -0.74
C VAL A 19 6.78 -15.14 -0.38
N ILE A 20 5.63 -15.64 0.10
CA ILE A 20 4.52 -14.78 0.55
C ILE A 20 4.97 -13.89 1.71
N LEU A 21 5.66 -14.44 2.70
CA LEU A 21 6.16 -13.67 3.85
C LEU A 21 7.14 -12.57 3.41
N VAL A 22 8.06 -12.89 2.50
CA VAL A 22 8.99 -11.90 1.94
C VAL A 22 8.24 -10.80 1.20
N GLY A 23 7.24 -11.15 0.38
CA GLY A 23 6.41 -10.19 -0.34
C GLY A 23 5.64 -9.26 0.61
N VAL A 24 5.01 -9.81 1.64
CA VAL A 24 4.31 -9.01 2.67
C VAL A 24 5.25 -8.06 3.40
N VAL A 25 6.44 -8.53 3.79
CA VAL A 25 7.45 -7.67 4.45
C VAL A 25 7.93 -6.56 3.52
N ALA A 26 8.15 -6.87 2.24
CA ALA A 26 8.52 -5.87 1.25
C ALA A 26 7.40 -4.82 1.09
N ASP A 27 6.14 -5.23 0.99
CA ASP A 27 5.00 -4.32 0.85
C ASP A 27 4.82 -3.39 2.04
N ILE A 28 4.94 -3.92 3.27
CA ILE A 28 4.84 -3.12 4.50
C ILE A 28 5.97 -2.08 4.54
N ARG A 29 7.18 -2.47 4.16
CA ARG A 29 8.34 -1.55 4.16
C ARG A 29 8.27 -0.51 3.06
N GLY A 30 7.70 -0.85 1.91
CA GLY A 30 7.53 0.05 0.76
C GLY A 30 6.20 0.81 0.75
N PHE A 31 5.45 0.81 1.86
CA PHE A 31 4.18 1.53 1.97
C PHE A 31 4.39 3.05 2.06
N ASP A 32 5.29 3.49 2.93
CA ASP A 32 5.72 4.87 3.13
C ASP A 32 7.23 4.89 3.37
N GLU A 33 7.98 5.43 2.42
CA GLU A 33 9.44 5.52 2.48
C GLU A 33 9.92 6.78 3.22
N THR A 34 8.99 7.65 3.64
CA THR A 34 9.32 8.85 4.38
C THR A 34 9.49 8.58 5.87
N ARG A 35 10.41 9.32 6.52
CA ARG A 35 10.69 9.22 7.95
C ARG A 35 10.84 10.59 8.59
N GLY A 36 10.46 10.71 9.86
CA GLY A 36 10.48 11.99 10.58
C GLY A 36 9.30 12.90 10.22
N GLY A 37 9.26 14.07 10.85
CA GLY A 37 8.15 15.02 10.73
C GLY A 37 6.82 14.41 11.18
N TYR A 38 6.80 13.69 12.31
CA TYR A 38 5.61 13.00 12.82
C TYR A 38 4.63 13.93 13.57
N GLU A 39 5.10 15.12 13.95
CA GLU A 39 4.30 16.15 14.61
C GLU A 39 4.13 17.38 13.71
N PRO A 40 3.02 18.14 13.86
CA PRO A 40 2.86 19.42 13.18
C PRO A 40 4.09 20.32 13.34
N PRO A 41 4.52 21.06 12.29
CA PRO A 41 3.88 21.22 10.99
C PRO A 41 4.21 20.10 9.96
N TYR A 42 4.67 18.92 10.41
CA TYR A 42 5.04 17.77 9.58
C TYR A 42 6.19 18.05 8.60
N THR A 43 7.12 18.90 9.01
CA THR A 43 8.31 19.28 8.22
C THR A 43 9.54 18.50 8.67
N GLY A 44 10.65 18.65 7.91
CA GLY A 44 11.92 17.98 8.23
C GLY A 44 11.89 16.46 8.07
N PHE A 45 10.94 15.92 7.31
CA PHE A 45 10.94 14.52 6.93
C PHE A 45 12.03 14.26 5.88
N THR A 46 12.52 13.03 5.86
CA THR A 46 13.47 12.52 4.86
C THR A 46 12.83 11.40 4.05
N GLY A 47 13.37 11.08 2.88
CA GLY A 47 12.84 10.04 1.99
C GLY A 47 11.97 10.63 0.87
N GLU A 48 11.41 9.76 0.05
CA GLU A 48 10.63 10.16 -1.13
C GLU A 48 9.13 10.16 -0.82
N SER A 49 8.44 11.23 -1.22
CA SER A 49 6.98 11.27 -1.20
C SER A 49 6.42 10.35 -2.28
N ILE A 50 5.10 10.07 -2.21
CA ILE A 50 4.47 9.14 -3.14
C ILE A 50 4.38 9.83 -4.51
N ASP A 51 4.93 9.19 -5.54
CA ASP A 51 4.72 9.60 -6.93
C ASP A 51 3.37 9.04 -7.43
N TRP A 52 2.33 9.84 -7.26
CA TRP A 52 0.96 9.48 -7.65
C TRP A 52 0.77 9.25 -9.15
N HIS A 53 1.64 9.80 -10.00
CA HIS A 53 1.56 9.61 -11.45
C HIS A 53 1.98 8.19 -11.87
N ARG A 54 2.74 7.49 -11.03
CA ARG A 54 3.15 6.09 -11.25
C ARG A 54 2.14 5.07 -10.72
N LEU A 55 1.13 5.51 -9.97
CA LEU A 55 0.12 4.61 -9.43
C LEU A 55 -0.97 4.31 -10.46
N ASP A 56 -1.54 3.12 -10.36
CA ASP A 56 -2.69 2.75 -11.18
C ASP A 56 -3.90 3.62 -10.78
N ARG A 57 -4.69 4.01 -11.77
CA ARG A 57 -5.99 4.68 -11.54
C ARG A 57 -7.11 3.65 -11.52
N GLY A 58 -7.88 3.65 -10.44
CA GLY A 58 -9.12 2.90 -10.29
C GLY A 58 -10.36 3.78 -10.40
N PRO A 59 -11.57 3.20 -10.30
CA PRO A 59 -12.82 3.95 -10.40
C PRO A 59 -12.96 5.03 -9.32
N ASN A 60 -12.43 4.77 -8.12
CA ASN A 60 -12.63 5.62 -6.95
C ASN A 60 -11.36 6.30 -6.45
N GLY A 61 -10.23 6.18 -7.16
CA GLY A 61 -8.96 6.79 -6.78
C GLY A 61 -7.75 5.99 -7.23
N PHE A 62 -6.69 5.96 -6.42
CA PHE A 62 -5.40 5.36 -6.78
C PHE A 62 -5.20 3.97 -6.18
N VAL A 63 -4.44 3.14 -6.89
CA VAL A 63 -4.00 1.82 -6.43
C VAL A 63 -2.48 1.75 -6.53
N LYS A 64 -1.83 1.58 -5.38
CA LYS A 64 -0.42 1.20 -5.31
C LYS A 64 -0.32 -0.31 -5.24
N ARG A 65 0.28 -0.90 -6.27
CA ARG A 65 0.50 -2.34 -6.36
C ARG A 65 1.61 -2.79 -5.43
N GLY A 66 1.35 -3.85 -4.68
CA GLY A 66 2.35 -4.58 -3.93
C GLY A 66 2.67 -5.93 -4.57
N HIS A 67 3.53 -6.69 -3.90
CA HIS A 67 3.79 -8.08 -4.22
C HIS A 67 2.64 -9.00 -3.77
N VAL A 68 2.04 -8.69 -2.63
CA VAL A 68 0.95 -9.45 -1.98
C VAL A 68 -0.18 -8.52 -1.54
N ILE A 69 0.15 -7.32 -1.06
CA ILE A 69 -0.79 -6.35 -0.51
C ILE A 69 -0.84 -5.12 -1.40
N ASP A 70 -1.98 -4.90 -2.04
CA ASP A 70 -2.28 -3.65 -2.73
C ASP A 70 -2.85 -2.62 -1.75
N VAL A 71 -2.50 -1.35 -1.99
CA VAL A 71 -3.01 -0.21 -1.21
C VAL A 71 -3.92 0.61 -2.12
N LEU A 72 -5.16 0.79 -1.69
CA LEU A 72 -6.16 1.56 -2.41
C LEU A 72 -6.43 2.84 -1.64
N VAL A 73 -6.35 3.98 -2.32
CA VAL A 73 -6.66 5.30 -1.77
C VAL A 73 -7.92 5.80 -2.46
N ASN A 74 -9.02 5.85 -1.71
CA ASN A 74 -10.27 6.38 -2.19
C ASN A 74 -10.21 7.92 -2.22
N CYS A 75 -10.26 8.50 -3.41
CA CYS A 75 -10.14 9.93 -3.64
C CYS A 75 -11.36 10.74 -3.18
N GLU A 76 -12.52 10.13 -2.98
CA GLU A 76 -13.68 10.87 -2.46
C GLU A 76 -13.58 11.03 -0.94
N THR A 77 -13.26 9.94 -0.24
CA THR A 77 -13.38 9.85 1.22
C THR A 77 -12.05 9.92 1.97
N GLY A 78 -10.92 9.80 1.27
CA GLY A 78 -9.59 9.70 1.88
C GLY A 78 -9.35 8.37 2.59
N MET A 79 -10.23 7.38 2.41
CA MET A 79 -10.07 6.06 3.00
C MET A 79 -8.95 5.29 2.31
N ILE A 80 -8.05 4.73 3.11
CA ILE A 80 -7.05 3.74 2.70
C ILE A 80 -7.63 2.35 2.97
N SER A 81 -7.72 1.55 1.93
CA SER A 81 -8.01 0.12 2.02
C SER A 81 -6.76 -0.70 1.65
N LEU A 82 -6.67 -1.89 2.21
CA LEU A 82 -5.68 -2.89 1.82
C LEU A 82 -6.40 -4.01 1.08
N SER A 83 -5.85 -4.47 -0.05
CA SER A 83 -6.37 -5.61 -0.79
C SER A 83 -5.33 -6.73 -0.84
N VAL A 84 -5.76 -7.94 -0.48
CA VAL A 84 -4.91 -9.14 -0.52
C VAL A 84 -5.66 -10.19 -1.32
N PHE A 85 -5.06 -10.66 -2.42
CA PHE A 85 -5.70 -11.62 -3.35
C PHE A 85 -7.12 -11.19 -3.80
N GLY A 86 -7.34 -9.89 -4.00
CA GLY A 86 -8.63 -9.33 -4.42
C GLY A 86 -9.65 -9.11 -3.30
N LEU A 87 -9.32 -9.50 -2.06
CA LEU A 87 -10.15 -9.20 -0.88
C LEU A 87 -9.74 -7.86 -0.30
N GLU A 88 -10.61 -6.87 -0.48
CA GLU A 88 -10.42 -5.52 0.05
C GLU A 88 -10.94 -5.38 1.49
N ARG A 89 -10.13 -4.78 2.36
CA ARG A 89 -10.51 -4.35 3.70
C ARG A 89 -10.13 -2.89 3.92
N GLN A 90 -11.11 -2.09 4.32
CA GLN A 90 -10.87 -0.73 4.80
C GLN A 90 -9.96 -0.77 6.04
N TRP A 91 -8.93 0.06 6.05
CA TRP A 91 -7.96 0.12 7.13
C TRP A 91 -8.11 1.40 7.96
N ARG A 92 -7.90 2.57 7.34
CA ARG A 92 -7.96 3.88 8.02
C ARG A 92 -8.10 5.02 7.03
N GLN A 93 -8.50 6.20 7.49
CA GLN A 93 -8.35 7.43 6.71
C GLN A 93 -6.88 7.85 6.59
N VAL A 94 -6.57 8.59 5.53
CA VAL A 94 -5.29 9.29 5.39
C VAL A 94 -5.00 10.14 6.62
N SER A 95 -3.79 10.05 7.15
CA SER A 95 -3.41 10.82 8.33
C SER A 95 -3.12 12.28 7.96
N PRO A 96 -3.20 13.22 8.92
CA PRO A 96 -2.79 14.61 8.68
C PRO A 96 -1.36 14.76 8.17
N ARG A 97 -0.44 13.92 8.64
CA ARG A 97 0.92 13.84 8.11
C ARG A 97 0.93 13.41 6.65
N ALA A 98 0.19 12.35 6.30
CA ALA A 98 0.14 11.87 4.93
C ALA A 98 -0.49 12.91 3.98
N LEU A 99 -1.48 13.67 4.46
CA LEU A 99 -2.03 14.83 3.75
C LEU A 99 -0.95 15.88 3.46
N ALA A 100 -0.17 16.27 4.46
CA ALA A 100 0.88 17.28 4.31
C ALA A 100 2.07 16.80 3.46
N VAL A 101 2.51 15.56 3.65
CA VAL A 101 3.75 15.02 3.05
C VAL A 101 3.51 14.49 1.64
N HIS A 102 2.44 13.72 1.43
CA HIS A 102 2.18 13.06 0.16
C HIS A 102 1.15 13.79 -0.69
N GLN A 103 0.37 14.73 -0.15
CA GLN A 103 -0.60 15.53 -0.91
C GLN A 103 -1.57 14.68 -1.77
N PRO A 104 -2.23 13.65 -1.18
CA PRO A 104 -3.16 12.78 -1.91
C PRO A 104 -4.38 13.55 -2.44
N ARG A 105 -4.83 14.60 -1.75
CA ARG A 105 -6.00 15.38 -2.17
C ARG A 105 -5.69 16.10 -3.48
N GLU A 106 -4.54 16.76 -3.55
CA GLU A 106 -4.04 17.48 -4.71
C GLU A 106 -3.86 16.51 -5.89
N ALA A 107 -3.24 15.35 -5.64
CA ALA A 107 -3.08 14.31 -6.66
C ALA A 107 -4.42 13.79 -7.19
N CYS A 108 -5.40 13.55 -6.32
CA CYS A 108 -6.74 13.15 -6.70
C CYS A 108 -7.46 14.21 -7.56
N GLN A 109 -7.36 15.49 -7.17
CA GLN A 109 -7.93 16.61 -7.93
C GLN A 109 -7.28 16.73 -9.31
N GLN A 110 -5.95 16.65 -9.38
CA GLN A 110 -5.21 16.66 -10.65
C GLN A 110 -5.56 15.47 -11.56
N ALA A 111 -5.90 14.32 -10.97
CA ALA A 111 -6.35 13.16 -11.71
C ALA A 111 -7.84 13.21 -12.13
N GLY A 112 -8.58 14.25 -11.72
CA GLY A 112 -9.97 14.49 -12.11
C GLY A 112 -11.02 13.88 -11.16
N TYR A 113 -10.62 13.42 -9.97
CA TYR A 113 -11.56 12.91 -8.97
C TYR A 113 -12.17 14.04 -8.13
N VAL A 114 -13.40 13.83 -7.66
CA VAL A 114 -14.04 14.69 -6.65
C VAL A 114 -13.54 14.29 -5.27
N THR A 115 -13.01 15.25 -4.50
CA THR A 115 -12.41 15.02 -3.17
C THR A 115 -13.21 15.69 -2.05
N ARG A 116 -13.44 15.00 -0.91
CA ARG A 116 -14.21 15.52 0.24
C ARG A 116 -13.52 15.37 1.60
N PHE A 117 -12.27 14.91 1.61
CA PHE A 117 -11.48 14.69 2.82
C PHE A 117 -10.33 15.68 2.88
#